data_AF-A0A6D0IUU6-F1
#
_entry.id   AF-A0A6D0IUU6-F1
#
_cell.length_a   1.000
_cell.length_b   1.000
_cell.length_c   1.000
_cell.angle_alpha   90.00
_cell.angle_beta   90.00
_cell.angle_gamma   90.00
#
_symmetry.space_group_name_H-M   'P 1'
#
loop_
_entity.id
_entity.type
_entity.pdbx_description
1 polymer ?
#
loop_
_entity_poly.entity_id
_entity_poly.type
_entity_poly.pdbx_seq_one_letter_code
_entity_poly.pdbx_strand_id
1 'polypeptide(L)'
;MKDFITEAWLRANHTLSEGAEIHLPADSRLTPSARELLESRHLRIKFIDEQGRLFVDDEQQQLQPVHGLTSSDEHPQACCELCRQPVAKKPDTLTHLSAEKMVAKSDPRLGFRAVLDSTIALAVWLQIELAEPWQPWLADIRSRLGNIMRADALGEPLG
;
A
#
# COMPACT_ATOMS: atom_id res chain seq x y z
N MET A 1 20.68 -6.87 20.44
CA MET A 1 20.06 -7.40 21.68
C MET A 1 18.63 -7.72 21.28
N LYS A 2 18.11 -8.94 21.52
CA LYS A 2 16.72 -9.28 21.12
C LYS A 2 15.78 -8.65 22.14
N ASP A 3 15.05 -7.61 21.74
CA ASP A 3 14.14 -6.90 22.63
C ASP A 3 12.81 -7.67 22.72
N PHE A 4 12.45 -8.08 23.93
CA PHE A 4 11.16 -8.69 24.19
C PHE A 4 10.10 -7.59 24.36
N ILE A 5 9.12 -7.57 23.46
CA ILE A 5 8.01 -6.64 23.54
C ILE A 5 6.96 -7.21 24.48
N THR A 6 6.75 -6.50 25.58
CA THR A 6 5.76 -6.83 26.59
C THR A 6 4.48 -6.03 26.37
N GLU A 7 3.38 -6.50 26.95
CA GLU A 7 2.08 -5.81 26.98
C GLU A 7 2.20 -4.36 27.49
N ALA A 8 3.00 -4.15 28.55
CA ALA A 8 3.23 -2.84 29.14
C ALA A 8 3.95 -1.89 28.16
N TRP A 9 4.88 -2.40 27.36
CA TRP A 9 5.58 -1.63 26.34
C TRP A 9 4.64 -1.22 25.20
N LEU A 10 3.75 -2.12 24.75
CA LEU A 10 2.75 -1.82 23.71
C LEU A 10 1.78 -0.72 24.16
N ARG A 11 1.30 -0.79 25.41
CA ARG A 11 0.43 0.26 25.98
C ARG A 11 1.12 1.61 26.14
N ALA A 12 2.42 1.62 26.39
CA ALA A 12 3.19 2.85 26.59
C ALA A 12 3.53 3.56 25.27
N ASN A 13 3.77 2.81 24.19
CA ASN A 13 4.31 3.35 22.95
C ASN A 13 3.31 3.43 21.78
N HIS A 14 2.17 2.72 21.85
CA HIS A 14 1.19 2.69 20.77
C HIS A 14 -0.23 2.96 21.25
N THR A 15 -1.01 3.68 20.44
CA THR A 15 -2.46 3.82 20.62
C THR A 15 -3.16 2.56 20.12
N LEU A 16 -3.66 1.75 21.06
CA LEU A 16 -4.32 0.46 20.84
C LEU A 16 -5.79 0.62 20.41
N SER A 17 -6.04 1.40 19.36
CA SER A 17 -7.36 1.54 18.75
C SER A 17 -7.69 0.30 17.92
N GLU A 18 -8.96 -0.13 17.93
CA GLU A 18 -9.41 -1.32 17.20
C GLU A 18 -9.10 -1.20 15.70
N GLY A 19 -8.40 -2.21 15.14
CA GLY A 19 -7.97 -2.22 13.74
C GLY A 19 -6.76 -1.34 13.38
N ALA A 20 -6.06 -0.76 14.35
CA ALA A 20 -4.84 0.00 14.08
C ALA A 20 -3.68 -0.91 13.59
N GLU A 21 -2.81 -0.33 12.75
CA GLU A 21 -1.56 -0.97 12.32
C GLU A 21 -0.42 -0.57 13.27
N ILE A 22 0.31 -1.57 13.79
CA ILE A 22 1.44 -1.35 14.69
C ILE A 22 2.73 -1.79 13.99
N HIS A 23 3.73 -0.91 14.03
CA HIS A 23 5.06 -1.17 13.48
C HIS A 23 6.02 -1.55 14.59
N LEU A 24 6.53 -2.78 14.55
CA LEU A 24 7.48 -3.31 15.53
C LEU A 24 8.85 -3.57 14.87
N PRO A 25 9.96 -3.57 15.61
CA PRO A 25 11.27 -3.92 15.05
C PRO A 25 11.33 -5.41 14.67
N ALA A 26 11.94 -5.76 13.53
CA ALA A 26 12.04 -7.17 13.06
C ALA A 26 12.79 -8.11 14.00
N ASP A 27 13.71 -7.59 14.82
CA ASP A 27 14.45 -8.39 15.82
C ASP A 27 13.69 -8.63 17.14
N SER A 28 12.48 -8.07 17.25
CA SER A 28 11.70 -8.14 18.48
C SER A 28 10.90 -9.43 18.59
N ARG A 29 10.78 -9.96 19.82
CA ARG A 29 9.93 -11.10 20.13
C ARG A 29 8.78 -10.67 21.02
N LEU A 30 7.56 -11.00 20.63
CA LEU A 30 6.37 -10.74 21.44
C LEU A 30 6.28 -11.75 22.58
N THR A 31 5.94 -11.29 23.79
CA THR A 31 5.54 -12.19 24.87
C THR A 31 4.12 -12.73 24.63
N PRO A 32 3.75 -13.89 25.20
CA PRO A 32 2.41 -14.45 25.04
C PRO A 32 1.28 -13.46 25.41
N SER A 33 1.45 -12.71 26.49
CA SER A 33 0.47 -11.68 26.92
C SER A 33 0.41 -10.48 25.97
N ALA A 34 1.52 -10.11 25.32
CA ALA A 34 1.53 -9.07 24.29
C ALA A 34 0.77 -9.55 23.04
N ARG A 35 0.90 -10.83 22.68
CA ARG A 35 0.19 -11.44 21.55
C ARG A 35 -1.32 -11.49 21.79
N GLU A 36 -1.75 -11.94 22.97
CA GLU A 36 -3.16 -11.99 23.36
C GLU A 36 -3.82 -10.60 23.34
N LEU A 37 -3.08 -9.55 23.74
CA LEU A 37 -3.55 -8.17 23.64
C LEU A 37 -3.73 -7.71 22.18
N LEU A 38 -2.84 -8.10 21.28
CA LEU A 38 -2.89 -7.73 19.87
C LEU A 38 -4.03 -8.47 19.14
N GLU A 39 -4.18 -9.77 19.42
CA GLU A 39 -5.25 -10.62 18.87
C GLU A 39 -6.64 -10.16 19.35
N SER A 40 -6.82 -9.88 20.64
CA SER A 40 -8.10 -9.42 21.20
C SER A 40 -8.59 -8.07 20.64
N ARG A 41 -7.68 -7.26 20.09
CA ARG A 41 -7.95 -5.93 19.51
C ARG A 41 -7.95 -5.93 17.98
N HIS A 42 -7.79 -7.09 17.34
CA HIS A 42 -7.67 -7.25 15.89
C HIS A 42 -6.62 -6.33 15.25
N LEU A 43 -5.49 -6.13 15.95
CA LEU A 43 -4.43 -5.23 15.51
C LEU A 43 -3.55 -5.92 14.45
N ARG A 44 -3.24 -5.20 13.36
CA ARG A 44 -2.33 -5.70 12.32
C ARG A 44 -0.90 -5.34 12.69
N ILE A 45 -0.03 -6.35 12.76
CA ILE A 45 1.38 -6.17 13.12
C ILE A 45 2.21 -6.20 11.84
N LYS A 46 3.03 -5.17 11.63
CA LYS A 46 4.08 -5.17 10.60
C LYS A 46 5.42 -4.98 11.29
N PHE A 47 6.37 -5.84 10.97
CA PHE A 47 7.73 -5.77 11.48
C PHE A 47 8.60 -4.99 10.51
N ILE A 48 9.41 -4.05 10.99
CA ILE A 48 10.30 -3.22 10.16
C ILE A 48 11.75 -3.55 10.54
N ASP A 49 12.60 -3.83 9.55
CA ASP A 49 14.05 -3.92 9.77
C ASP A 49 14.73 -2.53 9.76
N GLU A 50 16.01 -2.47 10.12
CA GLU A 50 16.81 -1.24 10.05
C GLU A 50 16.93 -0.66 8.62
N GLN A 51 16.59 -1.44 7.59
CA GLN A 51 16.61 -1.07 6.18
C GLN A 51 15.22 -0.63 5.65
N GLY A 52 14.20 -0.60 6.52
CA GLY A 52 12.83 -0.21 6.18
C GLY A 52 11.99 -1.29 5.49
N ARG A 53 12.46 -2.54 5.41
CA ARG A 53 11.68 -3.65 4.85
C ARG A 53 10.62 -4.10 5.84
N LEU A 54 9.43 -4.36 5.31
CA LEU A 54 8.27 -4.77 6.08
C LEU A 54 8.14 -6.29 6.06
N PHE A 55 7.88 -6.87 7.23
CA PHE A 55 7.64 -8.28 7.40
C PHE A 55 6.30 -8.49 8.11
N VAL A 56 5.60 -9.55 7.77
CA VAL A 56 4.40 -9.99 8.49
C VAL A 56 4.71 -11.35 9.14
N ASP A 57 4.15 -11.57 10.33
CA ASP A 57 4.24 -12.86 11.00
C ASP A 57 3.25 -13.82 10.34
N ASP A 58 3.74 -14.86 9.69
CA ASP A 58 2.91 -15.95 9.19
C ASP A 58 2.33 -16.76 10.37
N GLU A 59 1.28 -17.56 10.16
CA GLU A 59 0.67 -18.43 11.17
C GLU A 59 1.69 -19.38 11.82
N GLN A 60 2.84 -19.61 11.17
CA GLN A 60 3.96 -20.44 11.63
C GLN A 60 5.11 -19.68 12.32
N GLN A 61 4.93 -18.41 12.71
CA GLN A 61 5.93 -17.60 13.42
C GLN A 61 7.23 -17.32 12.63
N GLN A 62 7.12 -17.25 11.29
CA GLN A 62 8.24 -16.87 10.42
C GLN A 62 7.95 -15.51 9.79
N LEU A 63 8.91 -14.59 9.93
CA LEU A 63 8.83 -13.25 9.34
C LEU A 63 9.00 -13.37 7.82
N GLN A 64 7.91 -13.16 7.08
CA GLN A 64 7.94 -13.12 5.62
C GLN A 64 8.05 -11.67 5.14
N PRO A 65 8.98 -11.34 4.24
CA PRO A 65 9.08 -10.00 3.68
C PRO A 65 7.84 -9.74 2.82
N VAL A 66 7.14 -8.65 3.10
CA VAL A 66 5.95 -8.23 2.37
C VAL A 66 6.12 -6.84 1.79
N HIS A 67 5.42 -6.58 0.69
CA HIS A 67 5.38 -5.26 0.09
C HIS A 67 4.61 -4.28 0.98
N GLY A 68 5.19 -3.10 1.27
CA GLY A 68 4.69 -2.23 2.34
C GLY A 68 3.29 -1.65 2.17
N LEU A 69 2.80 -1.57 0.93
CA LEU A 69 1.48 -1.02 0.61
C LEU A 69 0.40 -2.11 0.41
N THR A 70 0.81 -3.32 0.02
CA THR A 70 -0.13 -4.40 -0.33
C THR A 70 -0.12 -5.53 0.69
N SER A 71 0.87 -5.56 1.59
CA SER A 71 1.09 -6.62 2.57
C SER A 71 1.16 -8.03 1.94
N SER A 72 1.45 -8.10 0.64
CA SER A 72 1.60 -9.34 -0.11
C SER A 72 3.09 -9.64 -0.28
N ASP A 73 3.41 -10.92 -0.13
CA ASP A 73 4.70 -11.55 -0.38
C ASP A 73 4.90 -11.91 -1.86
N GLU A 74 3.82 -11.93 -2.65
CA GLU A 74 3.86 -12.21 -4.07
C GLU A 74 4.30 -10.98 -4.88
N HIS A 75 5.43 -11.13 -5.57
CA HIS A 75 5.87 -10.20 -6.60
C HIS A 75 5.59 -10.82 -7.98
N PRO A 76 4.42 -10.56 -8.59
CA PRO A 76 4.10 -11.14 -9.89
C PRO A 76 5.12 -10.71 -10.94
N GLN A 77 5.54 -11.66 -11.78
CA GLN A 77 6.51 -11.40 -12.83
C GLN A 77 5.86 -10.58 -13.95
N ALA A 78 6.27 -9.32 -14.08
CA ALA A 78 5.74 -8.46 -15.11
C ALA A 78 6.24 -8.86 -16.51
N CYS A 79 5.31 -8.99 -17.46
CA CYS A 79 5.59 -9.32 -18.85
C CYS A 79 5.39 -8.10 -19.75
N CYS A 80 6.18 -7.99 -20.82
CA CYS A 80 5.97 -6.98 -21.85
C CYS A 80 4.70 -7.30 -22.64
N GLU A 81 3.81 -6.32 -22.81
CA GLU A 81 2.55 -6.52 -23.54
C GLU A 81 2.75 -6.97 -25.00
N LEU A 82 3.82 -6.48 -25.66
CA LEU A 82 4.05 -6.75 -27.08
C LEU A 82 4.58 -8.16 -27.34
N CYS A 83 5.63 -8.57 -26.63
CA CYS A 83 6.31 -9.86 -26.87
C CYS A 83 5.95 -10.94 -25.86
N ARG A 84 5.20 -10.59 -24.79
CA ARG A 84 4.83 -11.48 -23.67
C ARG A 84 6.01 -12.12 -22.95
N GLN A 85 7.21 -11.61 -23.17
CA GLN A 85 8.40 -12.07 -22.47
C GLN A 85 8.45 -11.44 -21.07
N PRO A 86 8.92 -12.18 -20.07
CA PRO A 86 9.14 -11.64 -18.74
C PRO A 86 10.22 -10.56 -18.78
N VAL A 87 9.98 -9.45 -18.08
CA VAL A 87 10.93 -8.33 -17.99
C VAL A 87 11.70 -8.45 -16.68
N ALA A 88 12.86 -9.10 -16.71
CA ALA A 88 13.70 -9.27 -15.53
C ALA A 88 14.35 -7.96 -15.04
N LYS A 89 14.72 -7.08 -15.98
CA LYS A 89 15.23 -5.74 -15.69
C LYS A 89 14.42 -4.72 -16.48
N LYS A 90 13.71 -3.84 -15.78
CA LYS A 90 12.92 -2.77 -16.39
C LYS A 90 13.82 -1.85 -17.24
N PRO A 91 13.66 -1.81 -18.57
CA PRO A 91 14.32 -0.83 -19.41
C PRO A 91 13.64 0.54 -19.26
N ASP A 92 14.34 1.62 -19.58
CA ASP A 92 13.78 2.98 -19.44
C ASP A 92 12.62 3.26 -20.41
N THR A 93 12.46 2.49 -21.48
CA THR A 93 11.36 2.67 -22.44
C THR A 93 10.02 2.07 -21.96
N LEU A 94 10.05 1.22 -20.93
CA LEU A 94 8.87 0.53 -20.41
C LEU A 94 8.47 1.07 -19.03
N THR A 95 7.18 0.95 -18.74
CA THR A 95 6.63 1.20 -17.41
C THR A 95 5.50 0.22 -17.09
N HIS A 96 5.19 0.09 -15.80
CA HIS A 96 4.11 -0.80 -15.36
C HIS A 96 2.76 -0.17 -15.68
N LEU A 97 1.89 -0.96 -16.31
CA LEU A 97 0.47 -0.66 -16.40
C LEU A 97 -0.31 -1.37 -15.27
N SER A 98 0.12 -2.57 -14.90
CA SER A 98 -0.34 -3.30 -13.72
C SER A 98 0.83 -4.05 -13.09
N ALA A 99 0.58 -4.80 -12.02
CA ALA A 99 1.61 -5.63 -11.37
C ALA A 99 2.24 -6.64 -12.35
N GLU A 100 1.44 -7.19 -13.27
CA GLU A 100 1.83 -8.23 -14.23
C GLU A 100 2.17 -7.70 -15.64
N LYS A 101 1.81 -6.47 -15.97
CA LYS A 101 1.92 -5.94 -17.34
C LYS A 101 2.81 -4.72 -17.42
N MET A 102 3.81 -4.79 -18.29
CA MET A 102 4.62 -3.64 -18.71
C MET A 102 4.25 -3.20 -20.12
N VAL A 103 4.14 -1.89 -20.31
CA VAL A 103 3.81 -1.24 -21.57
C VAL A 103 4.83 -0.15 -21.89
N ALA A 104 4.87 0.30 -23.15
CA ALA A 104 5.70 1.44 -23.52
C ALA A 104 5.23 2.71 -22.81
N LYS A 105 6.15 3.63 -22.50
CA LYS A 105 5.78 4.93 -21.90
C LYS A 105 4.79 5.75 -22.75
N SER A 106 4.71 5.48 -24.05
CA SER A 106 3.76 6.11 -24.98
C SER A 106 2.39 5.43 -25.03
N ASP A 107 2.12 4.46 -24.16
CA ASP A 107 0.86 3.73 -24.14
C ASP A 107 -0.33 4.68 -23.83
N PRO A 108 -1.43 4.61 -24.59
CA PRO A 108 -2.56 5.52 -24.42
C PRO A 108 -3.25 5.38 -23.05
N ARG A 109 -3.24 4.21 -22.40
CA ARG A 109 -3.82 4.05 -21.06
C ARG A 109 -2.99 4.78 -20.01
N LEU A 110 -1.67 4.84 -20.18
CA LEU A 110 -0.83 5.70 -19.32
C LEU A 110 -1.14 7.18 -19.53
N GLY A 111 -1.35 7.60 -20.78
CA GLY A 111 -1.78 8.96 -21.10
C GLY A 111 -3.11 9.31 -20.42
N PHE A 112 -4.07 8.39 -20.48
CA PHE A 112 -5.35 8.53 -19.77
C PHE A 112 -5.16 8.67 -18.25
N ARG A 113 -4.34 7.82 -17.62
CA ARG A 113 -4.03 7.92 -16.18
C ARG A 113 -3.34 9.22 -15.81
N ALA A 114 -2.41 9.70 -16.63
CA ALA A 114 -1.73 10.98 -16.40
C ALA A 114 -2.73 12.16 -16.38
N VAL A 115 -3.77 12.12 -17.22
CA VAL A 115 -4.84 13.11 -17.21
C VAL A 115 -5.70 12.98 -15.95
N LEU A 116 -6.05 11.76 -15.52
CA LEU A 116 -6.78 11.54 -14.27
C LEU A 116 -5.99 12.07 -13.06
N ASP A 117 -4.71 11.72 -12.96
CA ASP A 117 -3.82 12.18 -11.89
C ASP A 117 -3.71 13.70 -11.86
N SER A 118 -3.52 14.33 -13.02
CA SER A 118 -3.46 15.79 -13.12
C SER A 118 -4.78 16.45 -12.67
N THR A 119 -5.91 15.82 -13.00
CA THR A 119 -7.24 16.31 -12.61
C THR A 119 -7.50 16.14 -11.10
N ILE A 120 -7.06 15.02 -10.52
CA ILE A 120 -7.09 14.79 -9.08
C ILE A 120 -6.23 15.84 -8.35
N ALA A 121 -5.03 16.11 -8.85
CA ALA A 121 -4.15 17.14 -8.30
C ALA A 121 -4.80 18.53 -8.37
N LEU A 122 -5.47 18.87 -9.47
CA LEU A 122 -6.22 20.11 -9.60
C LEU A 122 -7.37 20.19 -8.57
N ALA A 123 -8.13 19.11 -8.38
CA ALA A 123 -9.19 19.07 -7.39
C ALA A 123 -8.65 19.29 -5.97
N VAL A 124 -7.53 18.65 -5.61
CA VAL A 124 -6.86 18.87 -4.32
C VAL A 124 -6.39 20.30 -4.17
N TRP A 125 -5.81 20.90 -5.21
CA TRP A 125 -5.39 22.30 -5.14
C TRP A 125 -6.57 23.24 -4.93
N LEU A 126 -7.69 23.04 -5.64
CA LEU A 126 -8.91 23.81 -5.44
C LEU A 126 -9.51 23.62 -4.04
N GLN A 127 -9.35 22.44 -3.42
CA GLN A 127 -9.70 22.20 -2.01
C GLN A 127 -8.79 22.96 -1.03
N ILE A 128 -7.69 23.55 -1.46
CA ILE A 128 -6.88 24.41 -0.59
C ILE A 128 -7.33 25.87 -0.77
N GLU A 129 -7.61 26.27 -2.01
CA GLU A 129 -7.95 27.65 -2.35
C GLU A 129 -9.42 28.01 -2.04
N LEU A 130 -10.35 27.07 -2.18
CA LEU A 130 -11.78 27.32 -2.04
C LEU A 130 -12.31 26.83 -0.69
N ALA A 131 -12.98 27.70 0.05
CA ALA A 131 -13.69 27.35 1.27
C ALA A 131 -15.05 26.66 0.97
N GLU A 132 -15.86 26.43 2.00
CA GLU A 132 -17.24 25.98 1.83
C GLU A 132 -18.05 26.91 0.91
N PRO A 133 -19.01 26.38 0.13
CA PRO A 133 -19.55 25.01 0.17
C PRO A 133 -18.89 24.04 -0.83
N TRP A 134 -17.76 24.39 -1.44
CA TRP A 134 -17.18 23.63 -2.57
C TRP A 134 -16.40 22.38 -2.16
N GLN A 135 -15.94 22.33 -0.91
CA GLN A 135 -15.12 21.24 -0.36
C GLN A 135 -15.70 19.84 -0.56
N PRO A 136 -16.99 19.56 -0.22
CA PRO A 136 -17.56 18.24 -0.38
C PRO A 136 -17.62 17.81 -1.86
N TRP A 137 -18.00 18.72 -2.75
CA TRP A 137 -18.07 18.45 -4.19
C TRP A 137 -16.71 18.09 -4.78
N LEU A 138 -15.66 18.83 -4.40
CA LEU A 138 -14.31 18.54 -4.84
C LEU A 138 -13.77 17.22 -4.26
N ALA A 139 -14.17 16.89 -3.02
CA ALA A 139 -13.84 15.60 -2.41
C ALA A 139 -14.51 14.43 -3.17
N ASP A 140 -15.77 14.59 -3.56
CA ASP A 140 -16.52 13.61 -4.34
C ASP A 140 -15.92 13.41 -5.73
N ILE A 141 -15.57 14.50 -6.42
CA ILE A 141 -14.88 14.46 -7.72
C ILE A 141 -13.56 13.69 -7.58
N ARG A 142 -12.73 14.06 -6.60
CA ARG A 142 -11.45 13.39 -6.34
C ARG A 142 -11.64 11.90 -6.07
N SER A 143 -12.62 11.55 -5.24
CA SER A 143 -12.96 10.15 -4.91
C SER A 143 -13.38 9.37 -6.15
N ARG A 144 -14.30 9.91 -6.97
CA ARG A 144 -14.78 9.25 -8.18
C ARG A 144 -13.68 9.04 -9.20
N LEU A 145 -12.83 10.06 -9.42
CA LEU A 145 -11.67 9.95 -10.31
C LEU A 145 -10.67 8.90 -9.81
N GLY A 146 -10.41 8.86 -8.49
CA GLY A 146 -9.57 7.83 -7.87
C GLY A 146 -10.12 6.41 -8.07
N ASN A 147 -11.44 6.23 -7.95
CA ASN A 147 -12.09 4.94 -8.20
C ASN A 147 -11.99 4.50 -9.67
N ILE A 148 -12.13 5.44 -10.61
CA ILE A 148 -11.92 5.16 -12.05
C ILE A 148 -10.49 4.71 -12.30
N MET A 149 -9.50 5.41 -11.74
CA MET A 149 -8.10 5.06 -11.90
C MET A 149 -7.77 3.70 -11.28
N ARG A 150 -8.33 3.38 -10.10
CA ARG A 150 -8.21 2.08 -9.45
C ARG A 150 -8.80 0.96 -10.32
N ALA A 151 -10.03 1.15 -10.81
CA ALA A 151 -10.71 0.19 -11.67
C ALA A 151 -9.90 -0.09 -12.95
N ASP A 152 -9.35 0.96 -13.59
CA ASP A 152 -8.46 0.79 -14.75
C ASP A 152 -7.16 0.05 -14.40
N ALA A 153 -6.56 0.32 -13.23
CA ALA A 153 -5.34 -0.34 -12.77
C ALA A 153 -5.52 -1.82 -12.47
N LEU A 154 -6.65 -2.19 -11.88
CA LEU A 154 -6.97 -3.56 -11.48
C LEU A 154 -7.70 -4.35 -12.59
N GLY A 155 -8.22 -3.67 -13.61
CA GLY A 155 -9.07 -4.31 -14.62
C GLY A 155 -10.44 -4.71 -14.09
N GLU A 156 -10.91 -4.03 -13.04
CA GLU A 156 -12.19 -4.27 -12.38
C GLU A 156 -13.29 -3.35 -12.94
N PRO A 157 -14.57 -3.74 -12.86
CA PRO A 157 -15.67 -2.84 -13.21
C PRO A 157 -15.74 -1.65 -12.24
N LEU A 158 -16.24 -0.51 -12.73
CA LEU A 158 -16.45 0.67 -11.90
C LEU A 158 -17.65 0.44 -10.96
N GLY A 159 -17.40 0.55 -9.65
CA GLY A 159 -18.43 0.51 -8.59
C GLY A 159 -19.18 1.82 -8.36
#